data_AF-A0A843DS69-F1
#
_entry.id   AF-A0A843DS69-F1
#
_cell.length_a   1.000
_cell.length_b   1.000
_cell.length_c   1.000
_cell.angle_alpha   90.00
_cell.angle_beta   90.00
_cell.angle_gamma   90.00
#
_symmetry.space_group_name_H-M   'P 1'
#
loop_
_entity.id
_entity.type
_entity.pdbx_description
1 polymer ?
#
loop_
_entity_poly.entity_id
_entity_poly.type
_entity_poly.pdbx_seq_one_letter_code
_entity_poly.pdbx_strand_id
1 'polypeptide(L)' 'MAVSVRFNDSELKLIKEYATLYNISQSEVIRKATMEMIEDSLDVAILEAAMDRVAKNGSKMYTFEEAGKELGFL' A
#
# COMPACT_ATOMS: atom_id res chain seq x y z
N MET A 1 -22.83 4.43 -6.86
CA MET A 1 -22.82 2.95 -6.82
C MET A 1 -22.85 2.50 -5.37
N ALA A 2 -23.56 1.41 -5.08
CA ALA A 2 -23.59 0.79 -3.76
C ALA A 2 -23.02 -0.62 -3.84
N VAL A 3 -22.22 -1.01 -2.85
CA VAL A 3 -21.68 -2.36 -2.66
C VAL A 3 -22.17 -2.85 -1.31
N SER A 4 -22.69 -4.08 -1.26
CA SER A 4 -23.13 -4.70 -0.02
C SER A 4 -22.12 -5.77 0.40
N VAL A 5 -21.63 -5.68 1.63
CA VAL A 5 -20.70 -6.64 2.22
C VAL A 5 -21.35 -7.16 3.50
N ARG A 6 -21.29 -8.48 3.72
CA ARG A 6 -21.82 -9.12 4.92
C ARG A 6 -20.73 -9.22 5.96
N PHE A 7 -21.04 -8.73 7.16
CA PHE A 7 -20.20 -8.85 8.35
C PHE A 7 -20.99 -9.59 9.45
N ASN A 8 -20.29 -10.26 10.35
CA ASN A 8 -20.88 -10.69 11.61
C ASN A 8 -21.01 -9.52 12.59
N ASP A 9 -21.72 -9.73 13.70
CA ASP A 9 -22.01 -8.67 14.67
C ASP A 9 -20.74 -8.08 15.31
N SER A 10 -19.73 -8.91 15.55
CA SER A 10 -18.45 -8.49 16.13
C SER A 10 -17.64 -7.63 15.16
N GLU A 11 -17.52 -8.04 13.91
CA GLU A 11 -16.86 -7.28 12.83
C GLU A 11 -17.55 -5.92 12.63
N LEU A 12 -18.89 -5.91 12.57
CA LEU A 12 -19.65 -4.68 12.38
C LEU A 12 -19.47 -3.72 13.56
N LYS A 13 -19.37 -4.25 14.79
CA LYS A 13 -19.08 -3.44 15.99
C LYS A 13 -17.71 -2.76 15.86
N LEU A 14 -16.67 -3.49 15.48
CA LEU A 14 -15.32 -2.94 15.30
C LEU A 14 -15.28 -1.85 14.23
N ILE A 15 -15.92 -2.08 13.08
CA ILE A 15 -15.99 -1.08 11.99
C ILE A 15 -16.68 0.20 12.47
N LYS A 16 -17.77 0.08 13.25
CA LYS A 16 -18.49 1.24 13.81
C LYS A 16 -17.66 2.01 14.82
N GLU A 17 -16.99 1.30 15.73
CA GLU A 17 -16.13 1.93 16.75
C GLU A 17 -14.94 2.65 16.11
N TYR A 18 -14.28 2.03 15.13
CA TYR A 18 -13.22 2.65 14.35
C TYR A 18 -13.72 3.91 13.61
N ALA A 19 -14.84 3.79 12.88
CA ALA A 19 -15.44 4.91 12.17
C ALA A 19 -15.74 6.10 13.12
N THR A 20 -16.24 5.80 14.32
CA THR A 20 -16.52 6.82 15.35
C THR A 20 -15.25 7.46 15.89
N LEU A 21 -14.23 6.66 16.22
CA LEU A 21 -12.95 7.13 16.75
C LEU A 21 -12.26 8.13 15.81
N TYR A 22 -12.32 7.87 14.50
CA TYR A 22 -11.68 8.70 13.48
C TYR A 22 -12.62 9.70 12.81
N ASN A 23 -13.87 9.81 13.27
CA ASN A 23 -14.89 10.69 12.71
C ASN A 23 -15.07 10.56 11.19
N ILE A 24 -15.11 9.31 10.71
CA ILE A 24 -15.33 8.96 9.29
C ILE A 24 -16.53 8.03 9.16
N SER A 25 -17.03 7.85 7.94
CA SER A 25 -18.13 6.91 7.70
C SER A 25 -17.63 5.45 7.69
N GLN A 26 -18.51 4.49 8.02
CA GLN A 26 -18.19 3.06 7.88
C GLN A 26 -17.78 2.73 6.42
N SER A 27 -18.44 3.33 5.44
CA SER A 27 -18.08 3.18 4.01
C SER A 27 -16.68 3.68 3.70
N GLU A 28 -16.19 4.70 4.41
CA GLU A 28 -14.82 5.20 4.25
C GLU A 28 -13.81 4.25 4.88
N VAL A 29 -14.11 3.64 6.03
CA VAL A 29 -13.28 2.58 6.62
C VAL A 29 -13.10 1.44 5.62
N ILE A 30 -14.21 0.93 5.07
CA ILE A 30 -14.17 -0.17 4.09
C ILE A 30 -13.41 0.25 2.82
N ARG A 31 -13.63 1.47 2.32
CA ARG A 31 -12.93 1.97 1.14
C ARG A 31 -11.42 2.04 1.37
N LYS A 32 -10.97 2.63 2.48
CA LYS A 32 -9.54 2.76 2.81
C LYS A 32 -8.90 1.39 2.97
N ALA A 33 -9.49 0.52 3.78
CA ALA A 33 -8.98 -0.84 3.97
C ALA A 33 -8.88 -1.62 2.66
N THR A 34 -9.87 -1.48 1.77
CA THR A 34 -9.85 -2.15 0.46
C THR A 34 -8.72 -1.62 -0.42
N MET A 35 -8.49 -0.29 -0.45
CA MET A 35 -7.41 0.29 -1.25
C MET A 35 -6.04 -0.08 -0.70
N GLU A 36 -5.86 -0.07 0.62
CA GLU A 36 -4.63 -0.49 1.29
C GLU A 36 -4.26 -1.94 0.93
N MET A 37 -5.23 -2.87 1.01
CA MET A 37 -4.99 -4.27 0.65
C MET A 37 -4.57 -4.44 -0.83
N ILE A 38 -5.10 -3.61 -1.72
CA ILE A 38 -4.72 -3.61 -3.14
C ILE A 38 -3.31 -3.04 -3.29
N GLU A 39 -2.99 -1.94 -2.62
CA GLU A 39 -1.66 -1.31 -2.62
C GLU A 39 -0.59 -2.26 -2.09
N ASP A 40 -0.79 -2.88 -0.92
CA ASP A 40 0.12 -3.88 -0.35
C ASP A 40 0.45 -5.01 -1.35
N SER A 41 -0.58 -5.48 -2.07
CA SER A 41 -0.42 -6.54 -3.07
C SER A 41 0.39 -6.07 -4.28
N LEU A 42 0.19 -4.81 -4.70
CA LEU A 42 0.94 -4.21 -5.80
C LEU A 42 2.39 -3.93 -5.40
N ASP A 43 2.63 -3.43 -4.20
CA ASP A 43 3.97 -3.12 -3.69
C ASP A 43 4.85 -4.38 -3.65
N VAL A 44 4.31 -5.50 -3.18
CA VAL A 44 5.01 -6.80 -3.21
C VAL A 44 5.31 -7.21 -4.65
N ALA A 45 4.33 -7.16 -5.55
CA ALA A 45 4.53 -7.56 -6.94
C ALA A 45 5.55 -6.69 -7.68
N ILE A 46 5.56 -5.37 -7.41
CA ILE A 46 6.52 -4.43 -7.98
C ILE A 46 7.92 -4.71 -7.45
N LEU A 47 8.07 -4.95 -6.15
CA LEU A 47 9.35 -5.30 -5.53
C LEU A 47 9.92 -6.59 -6.13
N GLU A 48 9.11 -7.65 -6.22
CA GLU A 48 9.52 -8.92 -6.82
C GLU A 48 10.00 -8.72 -8.27
N ALA A 49 9.24 -7.97 -9.07
CA ALA A 49 9.62 -7.66 -10.45
C ALA A 49 10.93 -6.86 -10.54
N ALA A 50 11.16 -5.92 -9.61
CA ALA A 50 12.40 -5.15 -9.53
C ALA A 50 13.59 -6.04 -9.15
N MET A 51 13.42 -6.93 -8.17
CA MET A 51 14.45 -7.89 -7.76
C MET A 51 14.80 -8.85 -8.90
N ASP A 52 13.80 -9.37 -9.60
CA ASP A 52 13.97 -10.24 -10.77
C ASP A 52 14.75 -9.55 -11.89
N ARG A 53 14.44 -8.28 -12.17
CA ARG A 53 15.15 -7.48 -13.17
C ARG A 53 16.62 -7.31 -12.78
N VAL A 54 16.90 -7.01 -11.51
CA VAL A 54 18.26 -6.88 -11.00
C VAL A 54 19.02 -8.22 -11.08
N ALA A 55 18.38 -9.32 -10.71
CA ALA A 55 18.98 -10.65 -10.77
C ALA A 55 19.33 -11.08 -12.20
N LYS A 56 18.46 -10.76 -13.18
CA LYS A 56 18.65 -11.12 -14.59
C LYS A 56 19.64 -10.21 -15.32
N ASN A 57 19.60 -8.91 -15.05
CA ASN A 57 20.36 -7.91 -15.81
C ASN A 57 21.61 -7.40 -15.07
N GLY A 58 21.81 -7.82 -13.82
CA GLY A 58 22.83 -7.27 -12.93
C GLY A 58 22.39 -5.96 -12.27
N SER A 59 23.05 -5.62 -11.16
CA SER A 59 22.93 -4.29 -10.53
C SER A 59 24.17 -3.44 -10.80
N LYS A 60 23.96 -2.13 -10.91
CA LYS A 60 25.03 -1.15 -10.83
C LYS A 60 24.99 -0.53 -9.42
N MET A 61 26.10 -0.64 -8.71
CA MET A 61 26.27 0.05 -7.43
C MET A 61 26.81 1.45 -7.69
N TYR A 62 26.32 2.39 -6.91
CA TYR A 62 26.75 3.78 -6.93
C TYR A 62 27.22 4.16 -5.52
N THR A 63 28.29 4.93 -5.44
CA THR A 63 28.62 5.67 -4.23
C THR A 63 27.59 6.79 -4.01
N PHE A 64 27.52 7.31 -2.78
CA PHE A 64 26.61 8.41 -2.45
C PHE A 64 26.84 9.64 -3.33
N GLU A 65 28.11 9.98 -3.62
CA GLU A 65 28.47 11.11 -4.48
C GLU A 65 28.04 10.92 -5.94
N GLU A 66 28.21 9.72 -6.50
CA GLU A 66 27.76 9.42 -7.86
C GLU A 66 26.23 9.47 -7.96
N ALA A 67 25.53 8.89 -6.98
CA ALA A 67 24.07 8.93 -6.92
C ALA A 67 23.54 10.37 -6.81
N GLY A 68 24.15 11.21 -5.97
CA GLY A 68 23.74 12.61 -5.81
C GLY A 68 23.94 13.46 -7.05
N LYS A 69 25.05 13.24 -7.78
CA LYS A 69 25.28 13.88 -9.08
C LYS A 69 24.29 13.43 -10.14
N GLU A 70 23.97 12.13 -10.19
CA GLU A 70 23.04 11.58 -11.19
C GLU A 70 21.59 12.02 -10.94
N LEU A 71 21.18 12.13 -9.66
CA LEU A 71 19.81 12.46 -9.26
C LEU A 71 19.59 13.96 -8.95
N GLY A 72 20.65 14.78 -8.97
CA GLY A 72 20.58 16.23 -8.84
C GLY A 72 20.31 16.76 -7.42
N PHE A 73 20.75 16.01 -6.40
CA PHE A 73 20.64 16.43 -4.98
C PHE A 73 21.99 16.70 -4.31
N LEU A 74 23.10 16.49 -5.01
CA LEU A 74 24.46 16.96 -4.69
C LEU A 74 25.04 17.72 -5.89
#